data_AF-A0A2V5QM02-F1
#
_entry.id   AF-A0A2V5QM02-F1
#
_cell.length_a   1.000
_cell.length_b   1.000
_cell.length_c   1.000
_cell.angle_alpha   90.00
_cell.angle_beta   90.00
_cell.angle_gamma   90.00
#
_symmetry.space_group_name_H-M   'P 1'
#
loop_
_entity.id
_entity.type
_entity.pdbx_description
1 polymer ?
#
loop_
_entity_poly.entity_id
_entity_poly.type
_entity_poly.pdbx_seq_one_letter_code
_entity_poly.pdbx_strand_id
1 'polypeptide(L)'
;KGIGVGNSITPHAKAIIEAADKRNWEAVRQELDRTQNSVQQAMNEVHDEKLSQLVSLGGWLRGTEVLTSVVTKHFSADGAELLHQPDLLSYFQTRLEAMPEFKLPIIREIEDALVQVKPLIDVGNARIPQESVRKINEITTRLGYGIVTRD
;
A
#
# COMPACT_ATOMS: atom_id res chain seq x y z
N LYS A 1 19.85 -6.49 14.40
CA LYS A 1 19.02 -7.70 14.57
C LYS A 1 17.70 -7.42 13.90
N GLY A 2 17.39 -8.10 12.78
CA GLY A 2 16.16 -7.86 12.04
C GLY A 2 14.96 -8.23 12.91
N ILE A 3 14.00 -7.32 13.01
CA ILE A 3 12.71 -7.60 13.63
C ILE A 3 12.07 -8.66 12.73
N GLY A 4 11.81 -9.86 13.24
CA GLY A 4 11.44 -11.07 12.48
C GLY A 4 10.12 -11.01 11.72
N VAL A 5 9.61 -9.81 11.45
CA VAL A 5 8.35 -9.48 10.80
C VAL A 5 8.33 -9.93 9.34
N GLY A 6 9.45 -9.83 8.62
CA GLY A 6 9.54 -10.31 7.23
C GLY A 6 9.27 -11.83 7.12
N ASN A 7 9.70 -12.60 8.12
CA ASN A 7 9.48 -14.05 8.16
C ASN A 7 8.03 -14.41 8.57
N SER A 8 7.33 -13.55 9.30
CA SER A 8 5.92 -13.78 9.69
C SER A 8 4.91 -13.29 8.64
N ILE A 9 5.25 -12.31 7.80
CA ILE A 9 4.34 -11.75 6.78
C ILE A 9 4.37 -12.53 5.46
N THR A 10 5.51 -13.09 5.07
CA THR A 10 5.66 -13.83 3.80
C THR A 10 4.62 -14.97 3.62
N PRO A 11 4.30 -15.78 4.66
CA PRO A 11 3.25 -16.80 4.58
C PRO A 11 1.86 -16.22 4.32
N HIS A 12 1.52 -15.08 4.94
CA HIS A 12 0.23 -14.42 4.76
C HIS A 12 0.07 -13.87 3.34
N ALA A 13 1.11 -13.23 2.79
CA ALA A 13 1.10 -12.72 1.43
C ALA A 13 0.86 -13.84 0.39
N LYS A 14 1.50 -15.01 0.59
CA LYS A 14 1.30 -16.19 -0.25
C LYS A 14 -0.14 -16.71 -0.15
N ALA A 15 -0.68 -16.82 1.06
CA ALA A 15 -2.06 -17.29 1.29
C ALA A 15 -3.12 -16.36 0.69
N ILE A 16 -2.90 -15.04 0.72
CA ILE A 16 -3.77 -14.05 0.06
C ILE A 16 -3.77 -14.25 -1.46
N ILE A 17 -2.60 -14.42 -2.07
CA ILE A 17 -2.46 -14.63 -3.52
C ILE A 17 -3.15 -15.94 -3.93
N GLU A 18 -2.91 -17.04 -3.21
CA GLU A 18 -3.54 -18.33 -3.49
C GLU A 18 -5.07 -18.30 -3.33
N ALA A 19 -5.58 -17.55 -2.36
CA ALA A 19 -7.02 -17.37 -2.17
C ALA A 19 -7.64 -16.50 -3.26
N ALA A 20 -6.94 -15.45 -3.69
CA ALA A 20 -7.35 -14.58 -4.79
C ALA A 20 -7.37 -15.33 -6.14
N ASP A 21 -6.37 -16.16 -6.42
CA ASP A 21 -6.33 -17.02 -7.61
C ASP A 21 -7.52 -17.98 -7.67
N LYS A 22 -7.97 -18.47 -6.50
CA LYS A 22 -9.14 -19.34 -6.35
C LYS A 22 -10.46 -18.55 -6.28
N ARG A 23 -10.43 -17.22 -6.40
CA ARG A 23 -11.58 -16.31 -6.23
C ARG A 23 -12.30 -16.48 -4.89
N ASN A 24 -11.60 -16.94 -3.86
CA ASN A 24 -12.13 -17.14 -2.53
C ASN A 24 -11.97 -15.86 -1.69
N TRP A 25 -12.88 -14.92 -1.89
CA TRP A 25 -12.82 -13.59 -1.28
C TRP A 25 -13.01 -13.60 0.24
N GLU A 26 -13.72 -14.59 0.78
CA GLU A 26 -13.86 -14.78 2.23
C GLU A 26 -12.51 -15.15 2.86
N ALA A 27 -11.77 -16.07 2.24
CA ALA A 27 -10.42 -16.43 2.68
C ALA A 27 -9.42 -15.28 2.51
N VAL A 28 -9.52 -14.50 1.42
CA VAL A 28 -8.71 -13.28 1.23
C VAL A 28 -8.94 -12.31 2.39
N ARG A 29 -10.20 -12.05 2.75
CA ARG A 29 -10.55 -11.13 3.84
C ARG A 29 -10.02 -11.64 5.19
N GLN A 30 -10.24 -12.91 5.50
CA GLN A 30 -9.79 -13.51 6.75
C GLN A 30 -8.26 -13.45 6.88
N GLU A 31 -7.54 -13.66 5.79
CA GLU A 31 -6.08 -13.63 5.79
C GLU A 31 -5.53 -12.20 5.88
N LEU A 32 -6.21 -11.21 5.28
CA LEU A 32 -5.90 -9.80 5.48
C LEU A 32 -6.08 -9.38 6.96
N ASP A 33 -7.18 -9.79 7.59
CA ASP A 33 -7.43 -9.51 9.02
C ASP A 33 -6.36 -10.14 9.92
N ARG A 34 -5.93 -11.37 9.61
CA ARG A 34 -4.81 -12.03 10.31
C ARG A 34 -3.49 -11.31 10.11
N THR A 35 -3.21 -10.88 8.88
CA THR A 35 -2.00 -10.12 8.56
C THR A 35 -1.96 -8.82 9.36
N GLN A 36 -3.08 -8.10 9.43
CA GLN A 36 -3.20 -6.87 10.20
C GLN A 36 -2.93 -7.10 11.68
N ASN A 37 -3.49 -8.17 12.27
CA ASN A 37 -3.25 -8.52 13.68
C ASN A 37 -1.78 -8.88 13.95
N SER A 38 -1.17 -9.71 13.10
CA SER A 38 0.24 -10.10 13.22
C SER A 38 1.18 -8.89 13.11
N VAL A 39 0.89 -7.96 12.18
CA VAL A 39 1.62 -6.71 12.02
C VAL A 39 1.45 -5.83 13.26
N GLN A 40 0.23 -5.63 13.74
CA GLN A 40 -0.03 -4.81 14.93
C GLN A 40 0.67 -5.37 16.17
N GLN A 41 0.67 -6.69 16.35
CA GLN A 41 1.34 -7.34 17.47
C GLN A 41 2.86 -7.18 17.38
N ALA A 42 3.46 -7.42 16.21
CA ALA A 42 4.88 -7.18 15.99
C ALA A 42 5.27 -5.70 16.20
N MET A 43 4.40 -4.76 15.87
CA MET A 43 4.63 -3.33 16.09
C MET A 43 4.53 -2.93 17.57
N ASN A 44 3.57 -3.50 18.29
CA ASN A 44 3.40 -3.28 19.73
C ASN A 44 4.59 -3.81 20.53
N GLU A 45 5.19 -4.93 20.10
CA GLU A 45 6.38 -5.53 20.73
C GLU A 45 7.65 -4.68 20.56
N VAL A 46 7.70 -3.84 19.54
CA VAL A 46 8.88 -3.01 19.19
C VAL A 46 8.78 -1.60 19.78
N HIS A 47 7.60 -1.17 20.25
CA HIS A 47 7.32 0.20 20.74
C HIS A 47 7.74 1.32 19.76
N ASP A 48 7.85 1.02 18.47
CA ASP A 48 8.33 1.97 17.47
C ASP A 48 7.17 2.42 16.58
N GLU A 49 6.54 3.51 17.01
CA GLU A 49 5.45 4.17 16.30
C GLU A 49 5.86 4.51 14.85
N LYS A 50 7.14 4.82 14.60
CA LYS A 50 7.63 5.21 13.27
C LYS A 50 7.68 4.01 12.31
N LEU A 51 8.17 2.86 12.78
CA LEU A 51 8.13 1.62 12.01
C LEU A 51 6.70 1.17 11.68
N SER A 52 5.76 1.37 12.62
CA SER A 52 4.34 1.10 12.38
C SER A 52 3.78 1.94 11.23
N GLN A 53 4.10 3.23 11.17
CA GLN A 53 3.68 4.09 10.05
C GLN A 53 4.26 3.65 8.72
N LEU A 54 5.54 3.25 8.68
CA LEU A 54 6.18 2.76 7.45
C LEU A 54 5.51 1.48 6.93
N VAL A 55 5.08 0.59 7.81
CA VAL A 55 4.31 -0.60 7.41
C VAL A 55 2.89 -0.25 6.98
N SER A 56 2.21 0.67 7.64
CA SER A 56 0.90 1.17 7.19
C SER A 56 1.00 1.78 5.78
N LEU A 57 2.05 2.55 5.51
CA LEU A 57 2.35 3.11 4.19
C LEU A 57 2.62 2.01 3.15
N GLY A 58 3.45 1.02 3.48
CA GLY A 58 3.70 -0.12 2.60
C GLY A 58 2.44 -0.91 2.27
N GLY A 59 1.58 -1.14 3.27
CA GLY A 59 0.28 -1.78 3.10
C GLY A 59 -0.65 -0.97 2.18
N TRP A 60 -0.69 0.35 2.35
CA TRP A 60 -1.47 1.22 1.49
C TRP A 60 -0.98 1.22 0.04
N LEU A 61 0.34 1.31 -0.19
CA LEU A 61 0.93 1.26 -1.54
C LEU A 61 0.56 -0.04 -2.25
N ARG A 62 0.72 -1.18 -1.56
CA ARG A 62 0.39 -2.49 -2.14
C ARG A 62 -1.11 -2.68 -2.35
N GLY A 63 -1.94 -2.24 -1.42
CA GLY A 63 -3.40 -2.28 -1.55
C GLY A 63 -3.87 -1.46 -2.74
N THR A 64 -3.31 -0.27 -2.92
CA THR A 64 -3.59 0.63 -4.05
C THR A 64 -3.17 -0.02 -5.38
N GLU A 65 -1.99 -0.65 -5.44
CA GLU A 65 -1.52 -1.38 -6.62
C GLU A 65 -2.50 -2.51 -7.02
N VAL A 66 -2.90 -3.34 -6.05
CA VAL A 66 -3.81 -4.47 -6.31
C VAL A 66 -5.19 -3.96 -6.75
N LEU A 67 -5.75 -2.97 -6.06
CA LEU A 67 -7.04 -2.39 -6.39
C LEU A 67 -7.03 -1.77 -7.80
N THR A 68 -6.03 -0.96 -8.11
CA THR A 68 -5.88 -0.34 -9.44
C THR A 68 -5.67 -1.38 -10.54
N SER A 69 -5.00 -2.50 -10.26
CA SER A 69 -4.85 -3.62 -11.21
C SER A 69 -6.20 -4.28 -11.53
N VAL A 70 -7.03 -4.51 -10.51
CA VAL A 70 -8.39 -5.06 -10.69
C VAL A 70 -9.29 -4.09 -11.44
N VAL A 71 -9.31 -2.82 -11.04
CA VAL A 71 -10.09 -1.77 -11.70
C VAL A 71 -9.60 -1.53 -13.13
N THR A 72 -8.30 -1.62 -13.41
CA THR A 72 -7.78 -1.41 -14.77
C THR A 72 -8.20 -2.54 -15.74
N LYS A 73 -8.20 -3.80 -15.28
CA LYS A 73 -8.60 -4.97 -16.10
C LYS A 73 -10.05 -4.89 -16.54
N HIS A 74 -10.94 -4.43 -15.66
CA HIS A 74 -12.35 -4.18 -15.96
C HIS A 74 -12.75 -2.85 -15.33
N PHE A 75 -12.62 -1.76 -16.10
CA PHE A 75 -12.87 -0.43 -15.57
C PHE A 75 -14.26 -0.32 -14.94
N SER A 76 -14.25 0.04 -13.65
CA SER A 76 -15.42 0.32 -12.85
C SER A 76 -15.23 1.69 -12.21
N ALA A 77 -16.14 2.61 -12.50
CA ALA A 77 -16.12 3.93 -11.88
C ALA A 77 -16.26 3.82 -10.36
N ASP A 78 -17.16 2.97 -9.87
CA ASP A 78 -17.37 2.75 -8.44
C ASP A 78 -16.13 2.13 -7.77
N GLY A 79 -15.41 1.26 -8.50
CA GLY A 79 -14.14 0.73 -8.03
C GLY A 79 -13.00 1.76 -8.03
N ALA A 80 -13.01 2.70 -8.98
CA ALA A 80 -12.06 3.81 -9.02
C ALA A 80 -12.29 4.79 -7.86
N GLU A 81 -13.55 5.05 -7.48
CA GLU A 81 -13.89 5.93 -6.35
C GLU A 81 -13.33 5.42 -5.00
N LEU A 82 -13.09 4.12 -4.85
CA LEU A 82 -12.43 3.57 -3.65
C LEU A 82 -11.01 4.13 -3.43
N LEU A 83 -10.37 4.64 -4.49
CA LEU A 83 -9.06 5.27 -4.42
C LEU A 83 -9.12 6.68 -3.85
N HIS A 84 -10.28 7.34 -3.85
CA HIS A 84 -10.46 8.75 -3.47
C HIS A 84 -10.25 9.00 -1.97
N GLN A 85 -8.99 8.98 -1.53
CA GLN A 85 -8.57 9.13 -0.14
C GLN A 85 -7.43 10.16 0.01
N PRO A 86 -7.61 11.42 -0.43
CA PRO A 86 -6.55 12.43 -0.47
C PRO A 86 -5.98 12.79 0.93
N ASP A 87 -6.81 12.70 1.97
CA ASP A 87 -6.39 12.93 3.36
C ASP A 87 -5.39 11.87 3.84
N LEU A 88 -5.57 10.62 3.40
CA LEU A 88 -4.68 9.51 3.77
C LEU A 88 -3.29 9.69 3.16
N LEU A 89 -3.21 10.21 1.92
CA LEU A 89 -1.91 10.56 1.31
C LEU A 89 -1.24 11.70 2.06
N SER A 90 -2.00 12.74 2.41
CA SER A 90 -1.49 13.90 3.16
C SER A 90 -0.99 13.48 4.55
N TYR A 91 -1.69 12.54 5.19
CA TYR A 91 -1.25 11.89 6.42
C TYR A 91 0.10 11.19 6.24
N PHE A 92 0.25 10.32 5.24
CA PHE A 92 1.51 9.61 5.01
C PHE A 92 2.67 10.55 4.69
N GLN A 93 2.45 11.60 3.89
CA GLN A 93 3.47 12.62 3.61
C GLN A 93 3.94 13.29 4.90
N THR A 94 3.01 13.75 5.74
CA THR A 94 3.33 14.38 7.04
C THR A 94 4.11 13.43 7.96
N ARG A 95 3.75 12.13 7.97
CA ARG A 95 4.45 11.13 8.76
C ARG A 95 5.87 10.89 8.28
N LEU A 96 6.10 10.81 6.97
CA LEU A 96 7.44 10.66 6.39
C LEU A 96 8.33 11.89 6.68
N GLU A 97 7.78 13.10 6.56
CA GLU A 97 8.49 14.33 6.90
C GLU A 97 8.91 14.38 8.39
N ALA A 98 8.09 13.82 9.28
CA ALA A 98 8.39 13.69 10.71
C ALA A 98 9.41 12.58 11.06
N MET A 99 9.95 11.90 10.05
CA MET A 99 10.86 10.76 10.17
C MET A 99 12.20 11.00 9.44
N PRO A 100 12.89 12.13 9.68
CA PRO A 100 14.08 12.53 8.94
C PRO A 100 15.28 11.59 9.13
N GLU A 101 15.24 10.68 10.10
CA GLU A 101 16.26 9.65 10.29
C GLU A 101 16.22 8.54 9.22
N PHE A 102 15.08 8.33 8.55
CA PHE A 102 14.91 7.32 7.51
C PHE A 102 15.27 7.89 6.12
N LYS A 103 16.54 8.28 5.93
CA LYS A 103 17.05 8.87 4.66
C LYS A 103 17.44 7.83 3.62
N LEU A 104 16.63 6.80 3.42
CA LEU A 104 16.91 5.79 2.41
C LEU A 104 16.45 6.28 1.02
N PRO A 105 17.17 5.97 -0.07
CA PRO A 105 16.76 6.34 -1.42
C PRO A 105 15.32 5.90 -1.75
N ILE A 106 14.91 4.72 -1.26
CA ILE A 106 13.55 4.20 -1.45
C ILE A 106 12.49 5.05 -0.74
N ILE A 107 12.79 5.66 0.41
CA ILE A 107 11.83 6.53 1.11
C ILE A 107 11.58 7.79 0.30
N ARG A 108 12.62 8.39 -0.29
CA ARG A 108 12.46 9.53 -1.21
C ARG A 108 11.66 9.18 -2.45
N GLU A 109 11.92 8.02 -3.04
CA GLU A 109 11.14 7.54 -4.19
C GLU A 109 9.65 7.36 -3.82
N ILE A 110 9.36 6.92 -2.59
CA ILE A 110 8.00 6.83 -2.07
C ILE A 110 7.39 8.22 -1.85
N GLU A 111 8.11 9.18 -1.26
CA GLU A 111 7.67 10.58 -1.10
C GLU A 111 7.30 11.20 -2.45
N ASP A 112 8.18 11.06 -3.45
CA ASP A 112 7.97 11.55 -4.81
C ASP A 112 6.74 10.91 -5.47
N ALA A 113 6.51 9.62 -5.21
CA ALA A 113 5.34 8.92 -5.72
C ALA A 113 4.05 9.39 -5.05
N LEU A 114 4.04 9.62 -3.73
CA LEU A 114 2.87 10.16 -3.02
C LEU A 114 2.48 11.53 -3.59
N VAL A 115 3.46 12.39 -3.89
CA VAL A 115 3.24 13.68 -4.56
C VAL A 115 2.61 13.48 -5.94
N GLN A 116 3.08 12.51 -6.72
CA GLN A 116 2.54 12.22 -8.07
C GLN A 116 1.14 11.60 -8.04
N VAL A 117 0.84 10.75 -7.05
CA VAL A 117 -0.44 10.06 -6.92
C VAL A 117 -1.53 11.00 -6.41
N LYS A 118 -1.20 11.95 -5.51
CA LYS A 118 -2.19 12.87 -4.92
C LYS A 118 -3.12 13.54 -5.95
N PRO A 119 -2.64 14.22 -7.00
CA PRO A 119 -3.54 14.87 -7.97
C PRO A 119 -4.33 13.90 -8.85
N LEU A 120 -3.96 12.61 -8.90
CA LEU A 120 -4.69 11.58 -9.66
C LEU A 120 -5.90 11.05 -8.88
N ILE A 121 -5.83 11.17 -7.55
CA ILE A 121 -6.84 10.72 -6.61
C ILE A 121 -7.72 11.88 -6.17
N ASP A 122 -7.15 13.05 -5.90
CA ASP A 122 -7.82 14.26 -5.41
C ASP A 122 -8.51 15.02 -6.55
N VAL A 123 -9.62 14.46 -7.03
CA VAL A 123 -10.41 15.00 -8.15
C VAL A 123 -11.64 15.79 -7.69
N GLY A 124 -11.76 16.06 -6.38
CA GLY A 124 -12.89 16.76 -5.78
C GLY A 124 -14.19 15.99 -5.96
N ASN A 125 -15.20 16.63 -6.55
CA ASN A 125 -16.50 15.99 -6.83
C ASN A 125 -16.54 15.25 -8.19
N ALA A 126 -15.46 15.30 -8.98
CA ALA A 126 -15.38 14.56 -10.23
C ALA A 126 -15.10 13.08 -9.97
N ARG A 127 -15.35 12.22 -10.95
CA ARG A 127 -15.00 10.81 -10.87
C ARG A 127 -13.57 10.58 -11.31
N ILE A 128 -12.88 9.63 -10.68
CA ILE A 128 -11.51 9.28 -11.06
C ILE A 128 -11.51 8.63 -12.45
N PRO A 129 -10.82 9.20 -13.46
CA PRO A 129 -10.82 8.67 -14.82
C PRO A 129 -9.95 7.41 -14.93
N GLN A 130 -10.24 6.57 -15.92
CA GLN A 130 -9.48 5.33 -16.19
C GLN A 130 -7.97 5.59 -16.38
N GLU A 131 -7.61 6.72 -16.98
CA GLU A 131 -6.21 7.11 -17.17
C GLU A 131 -5.50 7.35 -15.83
N SER A 132 -6.15 8.03 -14.88
CA SER A 132 -5.62 8.20 -13.53
C SER A 132 -5.42 6.85 -12.85
N VAL A 133 -6.39 5.93 -12.93
CA VAL A 133 -6.27 4.58 -12.36
C VAL A 133 -5.06 3.83 -12.92
N ARG A 134 -4.86 3.88 -14.25
CA ARG A 134 -3.69 3.26 -14.91
C ARG A 134 -2.38 3.87 -14.42
N LYS A 135 -2.30 5.20 -14.35
CA LYS A 135 -1.09 5.90 -13.91
C LYS A 135 -0.76 5.63 -12.45
N ILE A 136 -1.77 5.54 -11.58
CA ILE A 136 -1.59 5.13 -10.18
C ILE A 136 -1.06 3.69 -10.11
N ASN A 137 -1.60 2.78 -10.93
CA ASN A 137 -1.10 1.40 -10.99
C ASN A 137 0.37 1.34 -11.40
N GLU A 138 0.77 2.06 -12.45
CA GLU A 138 2.16 2.11 -12.92
C GLU A 138 3.12 2.62 -11.84
N ILE A 139 2.76 3.70 -11.15
CA ILE A 139 3.58 4.29 -10.07
C ILE A 139 3.73 3.28 -8.93
N THR A 140 2.63 2.71 -8.46
CA THR A 140 2.62 1.79 -7.30
C THR A 140 3.30 0.46 -7.60
N THR A 141 3.13 -0.10 -8.80
CA THR A 141 3.85 -1.31 -9.25
C THR A 141 5.35 -1.06 -9.34
N ARG A 142 5.80 0.06 -9.91
CA ARG A 142 7.23 0.41 -9.98
C ARG A 142 7.86 0.49 -8.57
N LEU A 143 7.15 1.11 -7.62
CA LEU A 143 7.59 1.16 -6.22
C LEU A 143 7.62 -0.22 -5.58
N GLY A 144 6.57 -1.04 -5.78
CA GLY A 144 6.50 -2.40 -5.27
C GLY A 144 7.70 -3.25 -5.71
N TYR A 145 8.06 -3.18 -6.99
CA TYR A 145 9.30 -3.82 -7.49
C TYR A 145 10.55 -3.26 -6.80
N GLY A 146 10.70 -1.93 -6.72
CA GLY A 146 11.85 -1.29 -6.09
C GLY A 146 12.04 -1.63 -4.61
N ILE A 147 10.95 -1.89 -3.88
CA ILE A 147 10.96 -2.32 -2.47
C ILE A 147 11.41 -3.79 -2.34
N VAL A 148 11.02 -4.67 -3.28
CA VAL A 148 11.29 -6.12 -3.20
C VAL A 148 12.65 -6.50 -3.81
N THR A 149 13.16 -5.78 -4.81
CA THR A 149 14.38 -6.17 -5.53
C THR A 149 15.67 -5.53 -5.01
N ARG A 150 15.58 -4.57 -4.08
CA ARG A 150 16.75 -3.95 -3.46
C ARG A 150 17.10 -4.69 -2.16
N ASP A 151 17.62 -5.91 -2.33
CA ASP A 151 18.42 -6.63 -1.33
C ASP A 151 19.91 -6.32 -1.49
#